data_AF-A0A7W0WCN7-F1
#
_entry.id   AF-A0A7W0WCN7-F1
#
_cell.length_a   1.000
_cell.length_b   1.000
_cell.length_c   1.000
_cell.angle_alpha   90.00
_cell.angle_beta   90.00
_cell.angle_gamma   90.00
#
_symmetry.space_group_name_H-M   'P 1'
#
loop_
_entity.id
_entity.type
_entity.pdbx_description
1 polymer ?
#
loop_
_entity_poly.entity_id
_entity_poly.type
_entity_poly.pdbx_seq_one_letter_code
_entity_poly.pdbx_strand_id
1 'polypeptide(L)'
;MSDDKLTPPDPWQPLRRYTNARIGLGRAGDSPTTAALLAFQLDHAQARDAVHAALDTAALRQELAAHADTVLLAHSAAADRTTYLKRPDLGRTLSAASRETLTAYAAQTSASYDVVFVVADGLSALAVERNAATLLALTGAALRERGWRIGPVVVVEQGRVAIGDAIGEILRAEQVAVLIGERPGLSAADSLGVYLTYGPRPGRSDA
;
A
#
# COMPACT_ATOMS: atom_id res chain seq x y z
N MET A 1 -26.30 -39.17 12.18
CA MET A 1 -27.65 -38.77 11.74
C MET A 1 -27.59 -37.27 11.49
N SER A 2 -27.87 -36.85 10.26
CA SER A 2 -27.66 -35.47 9.79
C SER A 2 -28.68 -34.52 10.44
N ASP A 3 -28.18 -33.60 11.25
CA ASP A 3 -28.95 -32.50 11.87
C ASP A 3 -29.34 -31.39 10.86
N ASP A 4 -28.98 -31.59 9.59
CA ASP A 4 -29.08 -30.61 8.50
C ASP A 4 -30.52 -30.32 8.02
N LYS A 5 -31.53 -30.95 8.64
CA LYS A 5 -32.95 -30.83 8.23
C LYS A 5 -33.82 -29.98 9.16
N LEU A 6 -33.32 -29.50 10.30
CA LEU A 6 -34.15 -28.84 11.32
C LEU A 6 -34.00 -27.31 11.38
N THR A 7 -33.05 -26.72 10.67
CA THR A 7 -32.88 -25.27 10.66
C THR A 7 -33.33 -24.73 9.30
N PRO A 8 -34.44 -23.97 9.22
CA PRO A 8 -34.81 -23.31 7.97
C PRO A 8 -33.65 -22.41 7.51
N PRO A 9 -33.35 -22.38 6.20
CA PRO A 9 -32.25 -21.59 5.67
C PRO A 9 -32.43 -20.11 6.04
N ASP A 10 -31.34 -19.48 6.48
CA ASP A 10 -31.34 -18.08 6.92
C ASP A 10 -31.85 -17.20 5.76
N PRO A 11 -32.98 -16.47 5.92
CA PRO A 11 -33.56 -15.67 4.85
C PRO A 11 -32.63 -14.55 4.35
N TRP A 12 -31.60 -14.21 5.14
CA TRP A 12 -30.57 -13.23 4.78
C TRP A 12 -29.44 -13.84 3.94
N GLN A 13 -29.36 -15.17 3.81
CA GLN A 13 -28.29 -15.85 3.09
C GLN A 13 -28.17 -15.41 1.62
N PRO A 14 -29.27 -15.24 0.84
CA PRO A 14 -29.17 -14.74 -0.54
C PRO A 14 -28.61 -13.32 -0.63
N LEU A 15 -28.74 -12.51 0.42
CA LEU A 15 -28.28 -11.12 0.41
C LEU A 15 -26.75 -11.00 0.51
N ARG A 16 -26.07 -12.05 0.98
CA ARG A 16 -24.61 -12.09 1.08
C ARG A 16 -23.90 -11.88 -0.26
N ARG A 17 -24.54 -12.20 -1.38
CA ARG A 17 -23.96 -11.95 -2.72
C ARG A 17 -23.78 -10.47 -3.06
N TYR A 18 -24.44 -9.57 -2.33
CA TYR A 18 -24.41 -8.13 -2.57
C TYR A 18 -23.43 -7.38 -1.68
N THR A 19 -22.76 -8.05 -0.73
CA THR A 19 -21.83 -7.40 0.19
C THR A 19 -20.78 -8.36 0.72
N ASN A 20 -19.56 -7.85 0.91
CA ASN A 20 -18.50 -8.58 1.61
C ASN A 20 -18.67 -8.51 3.14
N ALA A 21 -19.65 -7.75 3.66
CA ALA A 21 -19.97 -7.73 5.07
C ALA A 21 -20.50 -9.10 5.54
N ARG A 22 -20.13 -9.50 6.77
CA ARG A 22 -20.50 -10.79 7.36
C ARG A 22 -21.96 -10.78 7.87
N ILE A 23 -22.92 -10.78 6.97
CA ILE A 23 -24.36 -10.87 7.26
C ILE A 23 -24.87 -12.31 7.10
N GLY A 24 -26.02 -12.63 7.70
CA GLY A 24 -26.65 -13.95 7.56
C GLY A 24 -25.77 -15.11 8.07
N LEU A 25 -25.17 -14.94 9.24
CA LEU A 25 -24.24 -15.92 9.86
C LEU A 25 -24.95 -16.96 10.74
N GLY A 26 -26.27 -16.83 10.91
CA GLY A 26 -27.01 -17.52 11.95
C GLY A 26 -26.61 -17.09 13.38
N ARG A 27 -27.14 -17.80 14.37
CA ARG A 27 -26.85 -17.57 15.81
C ARG A 27 -27.02 -18.85 16.63
N ALA A 28 -26.30 -18.94 17.74
CA ALA A 28 -26.50 -19.93 18.80
C ALA A 28 -26.92 -19.16 20.08
N GLY A 29 -28.23 -19.09 20.34
CA GLY A 29 -28.78 -18.17 21.34
C GLY A 29 -28.51 -16.70 20.96
N ASP A 30 -27.79 -15.99 21.84
CA ASP A 30 -27.33 -14.61 21.63
C ASP A 30 -25.89 -14.52 21.11
N SER A 31 -25.25 -15.67 20.84
CA SER A 31 -23.86 -15.74 20.37
C SER A 31 -23.77 -16.08 18.87
N PRO A 32 -22.64 -15.75 18.20
CA PRO A 32 -22.33 -16.27 16.88
C PRO A 32 -22.30 -17.81 16.87
N THR A 33 -22.55 -18.40 15.70
CA THR A 33 -22.31 -19.83 15.51
C THR A 33 -20.81 -20.14 15.64
N THR A 34 -20.47 -21.35 16.08
CA THR A 34 -19.06 -21.78 16.18
C THR A 34 -18.33 -21.64 14.84
N ALA A 35 -19.00 -21.98 13.73
CA ALA A 35 -18.42 -21.83 12.39
C ALA A 35 -18.09 -20.36 12.05
N ALA A 36 -19.00 -19.42 12.36
CA ALA A 36 -18.76 -18.00 12.14
C ALA A 36 -17.61 -17.47 13.01
N LEU A 37 -17.53 -17.93 14.26
CA LEU A 37 -16.44 -17.56 15.17
C LEU A 37 -15.08 -18.09 14.67
N LEU A 38 -15.00 -19.36 14.26
CA LEU A 38 -13.76 -19.95 13.73
C LEU A 38 -13.31 -19.26 12.45
N ALA A 39 -14.23 -18.95 11.53
CA ALA A 39 -13.92 -18.19 10.33
C ALA A 39 -13.36 -16.79 10.67
N PHE A 40 -13.97 -16.09 11.62
CA PHE A 40 -13.47 -14.80 12.09
C PHE A 40 -12.06 -14.90 12.68
N GLN A 41 -11.78 -15.93 13.49
CA GLN A 41 -10.46 -16.12 14.09
C GLN A 41 -9.38 -16.42 13.03
N LEU A 42 -9.69 -17.24 12.03
CA LEU A 42 -8.80 -17.53 10.92
C LEU A 42 -8.46 -16.24 10.16
N ASP A 43 -9.48 -15.49 9.77
CA ASP A 43 -9.29 -14.23 9.02
C ASP A 43 -8.53 -13.20 9.85
N HIS A 44 -8.74 -13.17 11.17
CA HIS A 44 -7.97 -12.31 12.08
C HIS A 44 -6.50 -12.71 12.14
N ALA A 45 -6.19 -14.00 12.20
CA ALA A 45 -4.81 -14.49 12.17
C ALA A 45 -4.12 -14.10 10.86
N GLN A 46 -4.79 -14.33 9.71
CA GLN A 46 -4.27 -13.94 8.40
C GLN A 46 -4.04 -12.43 8.28
N ALA A 47 -4.97 -11.61 8.79
CA ALA A 47 -4.80 -10.16 8.78
C ALA A 47 -3.59 -9.70 9.61
N ARG A 48 -3.31 -10.37 10.75
CA ARG A 48 -2.12 -10.10 11.56
C ARG A 48 -0.85 -10.47 10.81
N ASP A 49 -0.82 -11.64 10.17
CA ASP A 49 0.34 -12.08 9.39
C ASP A 49 0.62 -11.13 8.22
N ALA A 50 -0.42 -10.66 7.53
CA ALA A 50 -0.30 -9.69 6.46
C ALA A 50 0.34 -8.36 6.90
N VAL A 51 0.08 -7.90 8.13
CA VAL A 51 0.73 -6.70 8.69
C VAL A 51 2.24 -6.90 8.84
N HIS A 52 2.71 -8.13 9.04
CA HIS A 52 4.13 -8.44 9.22
C HIS A 52 4.84 -8.90 7.95
N ALA A 53 4.11 -9.10 6.84
CA ALA A 53 4.70 -9.47 5.56
C ALA A 53 5.69 -8.38 5.08
N ALA A 54 6.84 -8.84 4.61
CA ALA A 54 7.86 -7.98 3.99
C ALA A 54 7.56 -7.81 2.51
N LEU A 55 7.93 -6.66 1.96
CA LEU A 55 7.84 -6.37 0.53
C LEU A 55 9.01 -7.01 -0.22
N ASP A 56 8.72 -7.78 -1.26
CA ASP A 56 9.76 -8.23 -2.19
C ASP A 56 10.13 -7.10 -3.16
N THR A 57 11.05 -6.23 -2.70
CA THR A 57 11.51 -5.08 -3.49
C THR A 57 12.22 -5.49 -4.78
N ALA A 58 12.84 -6.67 -4.83
CA ALA A 58 13.53 -7.14 -6.01
C ALA A 58 12.53 -7.54 -7.11
N ALA A 59 11.53 -8.34 -6.76
CA ALA A 59 10.45 -8.72 -7.66
C ALA A 59 9.65 -7.50 -8.13
N LEU A 60 9.24 -6.64 -7.19
CA LEU A 60 8.49 -5.42 -7.52
C LEU A 60 9.30 -4.50 -8.43
N ARG A 61 10.60 -4.29 -8.18
CA ARG A 61 11.44 -3.48 -9.06
C ARG A 61 11.50 -4.04 -10.47
N GLN A 62 11.60 -5.37 -10.61
CA GLN A 62 11.61 -6.02 -11.91
C GLN A 62 10.29 -5.81 -12.66
N GLU A 63 9.17 -5.90 -11.98
CA GLU A 63 7.85 -5.66 -12.57
C GLU A 63 7.68 -4.20 -13.01
N LEU A 64 8.06 -3.25 -12.15
CA LEU A 64 7.96 -1.82 -12.43
C LEU A 64 8.89 -1.37 -13.57
N ALA A 65 10.03 -2.03 -13.76
CA ALA A 65 10.98 -1.72 -14.84
C ALA A 65 10.39 -1.89 -16.25
N ALA A 66 9.27 -2.61 -16.40
CA ALA A 66 8.55 -2.70 -17.68
C ALA A 66 7.77 -1.41 -18.03
N HIS A 67 7.55 -0.53 -17.06
CA HIS A 67 6.64 0.62 -17.18
C HIS A 67 7.27 1.97 -16.79
N ALA A 68 8.47 1.94 -16.19
CA ALA A 68 9.21 3.10 -15.75
C ALA A 68 10.65 3.07 -16.27
N ASP A 69 11.16 4.23 -16.71
CA ASP A 69 12.52 4.36 -17.24
C ASP A 69 13.59 4.19 -16.16
N THR A 70 13.24 4.47 -14.91
CA THR A 70 14.14 4.33 -13.76
C THR A 70 13.33 3.96 -12.53
N VAL A 71 13.82 2.95 -11.81
CA VAL A 71 13.27 2.52 -10.50
C VAL A 71 14.37 2.61 -9.46
N LEU A 72 14.18 3.46 -8.46
CA LEU A 72 15.10 3.67 -7.34
C LEU A 72 14.58 2.94 -6.11
N LEU A 73 15.48 2.35 -5.34
CA LEU A 73 15.16 1.72 -4.05
C LEU A 73 15.54 2.68 -2.92
N ALA A 74 14.66 2.77 -1.94
CA ALA A 74 14.84 3.57 -0.75
C ALA A 74 14.25 2.85 0.46
N HIS A 75 14.63 3.34 1.64
CA HIS A 75 14.19 2.83 2.92
C HIS A 75 13.94 4.02 3.85
N SER A 76 12.90 3.94 4.67
CA SER A 76 12.66 4.96 5.69
C SER A 76 13.70 4.89 6.82
N ALA A 77 13.63 5.81 7.78
CA ALA A 77 14.47 5.76 8.97
C ALA A 77 14.09 4.62 9.93
N ALA A 78 12.97 3.93 9.71
CA ALA A 78 12.54 2.79 10.52
C ALA A 78 13.22 1.50 10.05
N ALA A 79 14.33 1.13 10.69
CA ALA A 79 15.23 0.04 10.27
C ALA A 79 14.58 -1.36 10.10
N ASP A 80 13.45 -1.60 10.74
CA ASP A 80 12.75 -2.89 10.72
C ASP A 80 11.25 -2.71 10.91
N ARG A 81 10.49 -3.78 10.64
CA ARG A 81 9.03 -3.78 10.73
C ARG A 81 8.50 -3.46 12.12
N THR A 82 9.16 -3.93 13.18
CA THR A 82 8.74 -3.66 14.57
C THR A 82 8.90 -2.18 14.89
N THR A 83 10.01 -1.59 14.49
CA THR A 83 10.27 -0.16 14.63
C THR A 83 9.25 0.64 13.83
N TYR A 84 8.98 0.28 12.58
CA TYR A 84 8.00 0.95 11.71
C TYR A 84 6.58 1.00 12.32
N LEU A 85 6.14 -0.10 12.93
CA LEU A 85 4.83 -0.18 13.57
C LEU A 85 4.73 0.68 14.84
N LYS A 86 5.84 0.86 15.57
CA LYS A 86 5.88 1.60 16.85
C LYS A 86 6.28 3.08 16.70
N ARG A 87 7.00 3.43 15.63
CA ARG A 87 7.60 4.76 15.40
C ARG A 87 7.15 5.34 14.07
N PRO A 88 5.91 5.87 14.00
CA PRO A 88 5.37 6.42 12.76
C PRO A 88 6.19 7.59 12.22
N ASP A 89 6.84 8.35 13.10
CA ASP A 89 7.74 9.44 12.76
C ASP A 89 8.94 8.98 11.89
N LEU A 90 9.50 7.81 12.18
CA LEU A 90 10.61 7.25 11.40
C LEU A 90 10.17 6.76 10.03
N GLY A 91 8.95 6.22 9.91
CA GLY A 91 8.38 5.82 8.62
C GLY A 91 8.05 7.00 7.69
N ARG A 92 7.94 8.23 8.22
CA ARG A 92 7.72 9.46 7.45
C ARG A 92 9.01 10.09 6.93
N THR A 93 10.18 9.57 7.34
CA THR A 93 11.49 10.17 7.04
C THR A 93 12.37 9.17 6.31
N LEU A 94 13.13 9.61 5.30
CA LEU A 94 14.12 8.77 4.63
C LEU A 94 15.27 8.40 5.58
N SER A 95 15.82 7.19 5.42
CA SER A 95 17.12 6.85 6.00
C SER A 95 18.22 7.77 5.45
N ALA A 96 19.32 7.92 6.18
CA ALA A 96 20.44 8.73 5.73
C ALA A 96 21.01 8.23 4.39
N ALA A 97 21.19 6.91 4.26
CA ALA A 97 21.69 6.27 3.03
C ALA A 97 20.75 6.47 1.83
N SER A 98 19.43 6.31 2.03
CA SER A 98 18.46 6.54 0.96
C SER A 98 18.39 8.01 0.55
N ARG A 99 18.49 8.94 1.51
CA ARG A 99 18.58 10.39 1.20
C ARG A 99 19.81 10.69 0.36
N GLU A 100 20.97 10.13 0.71
CA GLU A 100 22.21 10.30 -0.05
C GLU A 100 22.08 9.76 -1.48
N THR A 101 21.54 8.55 -1.64
CA THR A 101 21.34 7.92 -2.95
C THR A 101 20.40 8.73 -3.84
N LEU A 102 19.26 9.19 -3.30
CA LEU A 102 18.31 10.01 -4.05
C LEU A 102 18.90 11.38 -4.42
N THR A 103 19.66 11.99 -3.51
CA THR A 103 20.34 13.27 -3.77
C THR A 103 21.42 13.11 -4.85
N ALA A 104 22.20 12.03 -4.79
CA ALA A 104 23.21 11.73 -5.80
C ALA A 104 22.59 11.48 -7.18
N TYR A 105 21.43 10.82 -7.26
CA TYR A 105 20.67 10.70 -8.50
C TYR A 105 20.19 12.06 -9.01
N ALA A 106 19.58 12.88 -8.14
CA ALA A 106 19.09 14.22 -8.49
C ALA A 106 20.22 15.19 -8.91
N ALA A 107 21.46 14.95 -8.47
CA ALA A 107 22.62 15.73 -8.88
C ALA A 107 23.12 15.40 -10.30
N GLN A 108 22.81 14.21 -10.82
CA GLN A 108 23.22 13.78 -12.17
C GLN A 108 22.38 14.43 -13.29
N THR A 109 21.27 15.08 -12.94
CA THR A 109 20.34 15.67 -13.89
C THR A 109 19.81 17.02 -13.43
N SER A 110 19.56 17.91 -14.38
CA SER A 110 18.83 19.16 -14.14
C SER A 110 17.33 19.04 -14.42
N ALA A 111 16.84 17.82 -14.67
CA ALA A 111 15.43 17.57 -14.94
C ALA A 111 14.54 17.99 -13.76
N SER A 112 13.35 18.46 -14.12
CA SER A 112 12.19 18.57 -13.23
C SER A 112 11.08 17.70 -13.77
N TYR A 113 10.23 17.20 -12.87
CA TYR A 113 9.17 16.25 -13.19
C TYR A 113 7.82 16.83 -12.81
N ASP A 114 6.82 16.57 -13.64
CA ASP A 114 5.45 16.97 -13.32
C ASP A 114 4.87 16.05 -12.23
N VAL A 115 5.29 14.77 -12.22
CA VAL A 115 4.95 13.81 -11.17
C VAL A 115 6.08 12.81 -10.90
N VAL A 116 6.24 12.43 -9.63
CA VAL A 116 7.01 11.25 -9.20
C VAL A 116 6.08 10.28 -8.49
N PHE A 117 6.19 9.00 -8.84
CA PHE A 117 5.48 7.93 -8.13
C PHE A 117 6.37 7.34 -7.04
N VAL A 118 5.83 7.27 -5.83
CA VAL A 118 6.45 6.61 -4.69
C VAL A 118 5.63 5.37 -4.37
N VAL A 119 6.26 4.21 -4.32
CA VAL A 119 5.60 2.93 -4.04
C VAL A 119 6.10 2.45 -2.69
N ALA A 120 5.25 2.47 -1.67
CA ALA A 120 5.62 2.14 -0.29
C ALA A 120 4.83 0.93 0.21
N ASP A 121 5.49 0.00 0.89
CA ASP A 121 4.88 -1.18 1.52
C ASP A 121 3.70 -0.81 2.44
N GLY A 122 3.83 0.27 3.20
CA GLY A 122 2.78 0.71 4.11
C GLY A 122 2.47 -0.33 5.17
N LEU A 123 1.18 -0.61 5.39
CA LEU A 123 0.73 -1.67 6.30
C LEU A 123 0.43 -2.99 5.57
N SER A 124 0.51 -3.02 4.24
CA SER A 124 0.29 -4.22 3.44
C SER A 124 1.20 -4.29 2.21
N ALA A 125 2.28 -5.08 2.32
CA ALA A 125 3.13 -5.39 1.17
C ALA A 125 2.34 -6.07 0.03
N LEU A 126 1.42 -6.98 0.38
CA LEU A 126 0.59 -7.70 -0.58
C LEU A 126 -0.25 -6.77 -1.47
N ALA A 127 -0.79 -5.68 -0.90
CA ALA A 127 -1.54 -4.69 -1.65
C ALA A 127 -0.70 -4.02 -2.74
N VAL A 128 0.56 -3.74 -2.42
CA VAL A 128 1.51 -3.11 -3.33
C VAL A 128 1.92 -4.09 -4.42
N GLU A 129 2.36 -5.28 -4.04
CA GLU A 129 2.82 -6.33 -4.97
C GLU A 129 1.75 -6.71 -6.00
N ARG A 130 0.47 -6.72 -5.60
CA ARG A 130 -0.62 -7.07 -6.53
C ARG A 130 -1.04 -5.96 -7.46
N ASN A 131 -0.97 -4.71 -7.02
CA ASN A 131 -1.70 -3.61 -7.67
C ASN A 131 -0.82 -2.48 -8.19
N ALA A 132 0.35 -2.24 -7.60
CA ALA A 132 1.12 -1.03 -7.88
C ALA A 132 1.62 -0.95 -9.32
N ALA A 133 2.15 -2.04 -9.87
CA ALA A 133 2.67 -2.06 -11.23
C ALA A 133 1.57 -1.87 -12.29
N THR A 134 0.43 -2.55 -12.12
CA THR A 134 -0.72 -2.40 -13.04
C THR A 134 -1.26 -0.97 -13.01
N LEU A 135 -1.44 -0.40 -11.81
CA LEU A 135 -1.91 0.98 -11.66
C LEU A 135 -0.93 1.99 -12.28
N LEU A 136 0.37 1.82 -12.03
CA LEU A 136 1.43 2.65 -12.60
C LEU A 136 1.44 2.55 -14.13
N ALA A 137 1.30 1.35 -14.70
CA ALA A 137 1.30 1.14 -16.14
C ALA A 137 0.18 1.92 -16.83
N LEU A 138 -1.06 1.77 -16.34
CA LEU A 138 -2.23 2.41 -16.91
C LEU A 138 -2.19 3.94 -16.72
N THR A 139 -1.87 4.39 -15.51
CA THR A 139 -1.83 5.82 -15.19
C THR A 139 -0.66 6.51 -15.90
N GLY A 140 0.52 5.87 -15.91
CA GLY A 140 1.72 6.38 -16.55
C GLY A 140 1.56 6.50 -18.06
N ALA A 141 0.90 5.55 -18.73
CA ALA A 141 0.57 5.66 -20.15
C ALA A 141 -0.34 6.88 -20.41
N ALA A 142 -1.44 7.01 -19.65
CA ALA A 142 -2.39 8.11 -19.80
C ALA A 142 -1.78 9.50 -19.53
N LEU A 143 -0.82 9.60 -18.61
CA LEU A 143 -0.11 10.85 -18.30
C LEU A 143 0.92 11.20 -19.39
N ARG A 144 1.67 10.22 -19.91
CA ARG A 144 2.61 10.44 -21.03
C ARG A 144 1.90 10.90 -22.29
N GLU A 145 0.72 10.35 -22.60
CA GLU A 145 -0.13 10.83 -23.70
C GLU A 145 -0.52 12.30 -23.57
N ARG A 146 -0.61 12.79 -22.33
CA ARG A 146 -0.90 14.20 -22.00
C ARG A 146 0.37 15.07 -21.95
N GLY A 147 1.53 14.52 -22.29
CA GLY A 147 2.81 15.23 -22.32
C GLY A 147 3.47 15.39 -20.95
N TRP A 148 3.04 14.66 -19.92
CA TRP A 148 3.65 14.76 -18.59
C TRP A 148 5.04 14.12 -18.55
N ARG A 149 5.96 14.81 -17.91
CA ARG A 149 7.31 14.35 -17.56
C ARG A 149 7.23 13.58 -16.25
N ILE A 150 7.14 12.26 -16.36
CA ILE A 150 7.14 11.35 -15.22
C ILE A 150 8.58 11.11 -14.77
N GLY A 151 8.85 11.30 -13.49
CA GLY A 151 10.16 11.03 -12.90
C GLY A 151 10.42 9.55 -12.60
N PRO A 152 11.56 9.23 -11.97
CA PRO A 152 11.82 7.86 -11.53
C PRO A 152 10.74 7.39 -10.55
N VAL A 153 10.45 6.09 -10.58
CA VAL A 153 9.63 5.47 -9.54
C VAL A 153 10.53 5.17 -8.34
N VAL A 154 10.10 5.54 -7.14
CA VAL A 154 10.84 5.26 -5.91
C VAL A 154 10.11 4.20 -5.10
N VAL A 155 10.67 3.01 -4.98
CA VAL A 155 10.18 1.94 -4.10
C VAL A 155 10.76 2.16 -2.71
N VAL A 156 9.90 2.24 -1.71
CA VAL A 156 10.27 2.58 -0.33
C VAL A 156 9.85 1.48 0.63
N GLU A 157 10.82 0.89 1.32
CA GLU A 157 10.55 -0.01 2.44
C GLU A 157 10.26 0.78 3.73
N GLN A 158 9.32 0.25 4.53
CA GLN A 158 8.87 0.83 5.79
C GLN A 158 8.39 2.28 5.63
N GLY A 159 7.73 2.59 4.52
CA GLY A 159 7.33 3.96 4.14
C GLY A 159 5.92 4.32 4.62
N ARG A 160 5.74 5.57 5.04
CA ARG A 160 4.42 6.20 5.25
C ARG A 160 4.20 7.32 4.26
N VAL A 161 2.94 7.70 4.05
CA VAL A 161 2.51 8.76 3.10
C VAL A 161 3.47 9.95 3.03
N ALA A 162 3.78 10.59 4.15
CA ALA A 162 4.61 11.81 4.16
C ALA A 162 6.08 11.61 3.74
N ILE A 163 6.56 10.37 3.57
CA ILE A 163 7.89 10.12 2.98
C ILE A 163 7.97 10.65 1.54
N GLY A 164 6.82 10.71 0.85
CA GLY A 164 6.70 11.27 -0.48
C GLY A 164 7.12 12.73 -0.55
N ASP A 165 6.94 13.50 0.51
CA ASP A 165 7.28 14.92 0.54
C ASP A 165 8.78 15.16 0.39
N ALA A 166 9.58 14.42 1.16
CA ALA A 166 11.04 14.52 1.09
C ALA A 166 11.57 13.99 -0.25
N ILE A 167 10.97 12.94 -0.78
CA ILE A 167 11.35 12.37 -2.08
C ILE A 167 11.05 13.35 -3.22
N GLY A 168 9.84 13.94 -3.22
CA GLY A 168 9.42 14.92 -4.22
C GLY A 168 10.29 16.17 -4.21
N GLU A 169 10.63 16.68 -3.02
CA GLU A 169 11.54 17.82 -2.87
C GLU A 169 12.94 17.51 -3.45
N ILE A 170 13.53 16.36 -3.08
CA ILE A 170 14.85 15.94 -3.58
C ILE A 170 14.85 15.79 -5.10
N LEU A 171 13.79 15.19 -5.66
CA LEU A 171 13.67 14.91 -7.09
C LEU A 171 13.10 16.09 -7.90
N ARG A 172 12.84 17.24 -7.26
CA ARG A 172 12.29 18.45 -7.91
C ARG A 172 10.99 18.16 -8.67
N ALA A 173 10.13 17.34 -8.06
CA ALA A 173 8.82 17.00 -8.60
C ALA A 173 7.79 18.08 -8.24
N GLU A 174 6.96 18.48 -9.21
CA GLU A 174 5.83 19.36 -8.94
C GLU A 174 4.76 18.66 -8.10
N GLN A 175 4.56 17.35 -8.34
CA GLN A 175 3.62 16.51 -7.59
C GLN A 175 4.24 15.16 -7.24
N VAL A 176 3.78 14.57 -6.14
CA VAL A 176 4.08 13.19 -5.77
C VAL A 176 2.79 12.40 -5.61
N ALA A 177 2.78 11.18 -6.16
CA ALA A 177 1.75 10.19 -5.95
C ALA A 177 2.32 9.02 -5.16
N VAL A 178 1.89 8.87 -3.90
CA VAL A 178 2.31 7.76 -3.04
C VAL A 178 1.29 6.62 -3.15
N LEU A 179 1.70 5.53 -3.80
CA LEU A 179 1.00 4.25 -3.83
C LEU A 179 1.41 3.47 -2.58
N ILE A 180 0.48 3.22 -1.66
CA ILE A 180 0.80 2.64 -0.35
C ILE A 180 -0.17 1.55 0.06
N GLY A 181 0.37 0.45 0.60
CA GLY A 181 -0.46 -0.61 1.16
C GLY A 181 -1.23 -0.14 2.39
N GLU A 182 -2.56 -0.22 2.34
CA GLU A 182 -3.42 0.19 3.46
C GLU A 182 -3.41 -0.84 4.60
N ARG A 183 -4.04 -0.47 5.72
CA ARG A 183 -4.22 -1.40 6.83
C ARG A 183 -5.03 -2.62 6.36
N PRO A 184 -4.52 -3.86 6.51
CA PRO A 184 -5.27 -5.07 6.21
C PRO A 184 -6.58 -5.12 7.00
N GLY A 185 -7.69 -5.31 6.30
CA GLY A 185 -8.97 -5.62 6.89
C GLY A 185 -9.14 -7.13 7.14
N LEU A 186 -10.19 -7.49 7.88
CA LEU A 186 -10.59 -8.89 8.11
C LEU A 186 -11.03 -9.64 6.85
N SER A 187 -11.22 -8.95 5.73
CA SER A 187 -11.75 -9.56 4.49
C SER A 187 -11.02 -9.09 3.24
N ALA A 188 -10.08 -8.17 3.36
CA ALA A 188 -9.27 -7.65 2.26
C ALA A 188 -7.92 -7.23 2.82
N ALA A 189 -6.87 -7.92 2.39
CA ALA A 189 -5.49 -7.61 2.76
C ALA A 189 -4.75 -6.84 1.65
N ASP A 190 -5.35 -6.65 0.48
CA ASP A 190 -4.70 -6.15 -0.74
C ASP A 190 -5.21 -4.77 -1.19
N SER A 191 -5.73 -3.97 -0.26
CA SER A 191 -6.18 -2.60 -0.56
C SER A 191 -4.99 -1.65 -0.73
N LEU A 192 -4.86 -1.03 -1.90
CA LEU A 192 -3.86 -0.01 -2.23
C LEU A 192 -4.48 1.39 -2.12
N GLY A 193 -3.82 2.29 -1.39
CA GLY A 193 -4.15 3.72 -1.31
C GLY A 193 -3.28 4.56 -2.23
N VAL A 194 -3.81 5.70 -2.69
CA VAL A 194 -3.07 6.72 -3.44
C VAL A 194 -3.20 8.06 -2.75
N TYR A 195 -2.06 8.65 -2.37
CA TYR A 195 -2.00 9.97 -1.75
C TYR A 195 -1.26 10.93 -2.66
N LEU A 196 -1.86 12.09 -2.93
CA LEU A 196 -1.33 13.09 -3.86
C LEU A 196 -0.91 14.33 -3.08
N THR A 197 0.32 14.79 -3.30
CA THR A 197 0.81 16.07 -2.78
C THR A 197 1.28 16.95 -3.93
N TYR A 198 0.78 18.18 -3.98
CA TYR A 198 1.30 19.25 -4.85
C TYR A 198 2.34 20.10 -4.11
N GLY A 199 3.45 20.41 -4.77
CA GLY A 199 4.61 21.09 -4.18
C GLY A 199 5.15 20.34 -2.95
N PRO A 200 5.46 19.03 -3.06
CA PRO A 200 5.91 18.20 -1.94
C PRO A 200 7.16 18.81 -1.28
N ARG A 201 7.11 18.95 0.05
CA ARG A 201 8.24 19.39 0.89
C ARG A 201 8.01 18.99 2.34
N PRO A 202 9.05 18.67 3.12
CA PRO A 202 8.90 18.38 4.54
C PRO A 202 8.12 19.49 5.27
N GLY A 203 7.18 19.10 6.13
CA GLY A 203 6.31 20.03 6.86
C GLY A 203 5.01 20.40 6.14
N ARG A 204 4.68 19.75 5.02
CA ARG A 204 3.31 19.77 4.47
C ARG A 204 2.32 19.18 5.49
N SER A 205 1.12 19.75 5.50
CA SER A 205 0.00 19.25 6.28
C SER A 205 -0.56 17.99 5.62
N ASP A 206 -1.11 17.08 6.42
CA ASP A 206 -1.84 15.89 5.95
C ASP A 206 -3.30 16.21 5.53
N ALA A 207 -3.66 17.51 5.44
CA ALA A 207 -5.03 18.01 5.22
C ALA A 207 -5.23 18.53 3.79
#